data_AF-A0A0P6X266-F1
#
_entry.id   AF-A0A0P6X266-F1
#
_cell.length_a   1.000
_cell.length_b   1.000
_cell.length_c   1.000
_cell.angle_alpha   90.00
_cell.angle_beta   90.00
_cell.angle_gamma   90.00
#
_symmetry.space_group_name_H-M   'P 1'
#
loop_
_entity.id
_entity.type
_entity.pdbx_description
1 polymer ?
#
loop_
_entity_poly.entity_id
_entity_poly.type
_entity_poly.pdbx_seq_one_letter_code
_entity_poly.pdbx_strand_id
1 'polypeptide(L)'
;MIRKTLPMFFLSLVLFMNGCNAAHPLTSATLPNAPFSTSSSEKIIRSGTGSFKIYLIALEDGGTSGPPVGCGDSLIAVEIPAADRSSALQFLLANRDTYYGQSGLYDALAKSILSISRFEEHETSMTVELTGKLILSGVCDNPRVKEQLLATIRQSAKSDIPVTIRINGILLDDLLSEK
;
A
#
# COMPACT_ATOMS: atom_id res chain seq x y z
N MET A 1 -22.18 -25.74 51.74
CA MET A 1 -23.24 -26.50 51.03
C MET A 1 -22.91 -26.47 49.55
N ILE A 2 -22.25 -27.52 49.04
CA ILE A 2 -22.85 -28.67 48.31
C ILE A 2 -23.17 -28.27 46.86
N ARG A 3 -22.21 -28.58 45.95
CA ARG A 3 -22.27 -29.57 44.85
C ARG A 3 -23.29 -29.19 43.74
N LYS A 4 -22.99 -29.25 42.45
CA LYS A 4 -22.50 -30.44 41.73
C LYS A 4 -21.86 -30.04 40.38
N THR A 5 -20.79 -30.76 40.10
CA THR A 5 -20.06 -30.91 38.83
C THR A 5 -20.74 -31.92 37.88
N LEU A 6 -20.24 -31.92 36.63
CA LEU A 6 -20.23 -32.99 35.59
C LEU A 6 -21.47 -33.11 34.66
N PRO A 7 -21.38 -33.71 33.44
CA PRO A 7 -20.21 -34.31 32.77
C PRO A 7 -20.11 -34.19 31.21
N MET A 8 -19.00 -34.75 30.69
CA MET A 8 -18.90 -35.66 29.52
C MET A 8 -19.00 -35.10 28.09
N PHE A 9 -17.87 -35.04 27.38
CA PHE A 9 -17.32 -36.11 26.49
C PHE A 9 -17.88 -35.98 25.06
N PHE A 10 -17.05 -35.50 24.14
CA PHE A 10 -17.03 -36.06 22.79
C PHE A 10 -15.59 -36.17 22.32
N LEU A 11 -15.08 -37.39 22.53
CA LEU A 11 -13.93 -37.97 21.89
C LEU A 11 -14.31 -38.21 20.41
N SER A 12 -13.64 -37.57 19.46
CA SER A 12 -13.62 -38.06 18.08
C SER A 12 -12.18 -38.08 17.58
N LEU A 13 -11.64 -39.29 17.69
CA LEU A 13 -10.42 -39.79 17.09
C LEU A 13 -10.70 -40.06 15.61
N VAL A 14 -10.01 -39.38 14.70
CA VAL A 14 -9.84 -39.87 13.33
C VAL A 14 -8.36 -39.85 13.00
N LEU A 15 -7.77 -41.04 13.13
CA LEU A 15 -6.54 -41.43 12.44
C LEU A 15 -6.83 -41.50 10.94
N PHE A 16 -6.03 -40.81 10.12
CA PHE A 16 -5.66 -41.36 8.82
C PHE A 16 -4.14 -41.45 8.72
N MET A 17 -3.73 -42.71 8.68
CA MET A 17 -2.39 -43.20 8.47
C MET A 17 -2.00 -43.09 6.99
N ASN A 18 -0.72 -42.73 6.78
CA ASN A 18 0.22 -43.24 5.78
C ASN A 18 -0.17 -43.24 4.29
N GLY A 19 0.63 -42.50 3.53
CA GLY A 19 0.83 -42.71 2.10
C GLY A 19 2.21 -42.21 1.65
N CYS A 20 3.28 -42.90 2.04
CA CYS A 20 4.55 -42.86 1.32
C CYS A 20 4.49 -43.83 0.14
N ASN A 21 4.65 -43.32 -1.08
CA ASN A 21 5.03 -44.07 -2.29
C ASN A 21 5.37 -43.02 -3.36
N ALA A 22 6.39 -43.14 -4.21
CA ALA A 22 7.46 -44.10 -4.37
C ALA A 22 8.63 -43.33 -5.00
N ALA A 23 9.87 -43.69 -4.64
CA ALA A 23 11.07 -43.23 -5.30
C ALA A 23 11.09 -43.75 -6.74
N HIS A 24 11.34 -42.87 -7.71
CA HIS A 24 11.59 -43.23 -9.10
C HIS A 24 13.08 -42.98 -9.46
N PRO A 25 13.63 -43.81 -10.38
CA PRO A 25 15.07 -43.99 -10.56
C PRO A 25 15.77 -42.80 -11.22
N LEU A 26 17.06 -42.67 -10.88
CA LEU A 26 18.03 -41.81 -11.55
C LEU A 26 18.24 -42.29 -12.99
N THR A 27 17.74 -41.51 -13.95
CA THR A 27 18.11 -41.66 -15.37
C THR A 27 19.25 -40.71 -15.69
N SER A 28 20.43 -41.27 -15.96
CA SER A 28 21.55 -40.57 -16.57
C SER A 28 21.21 -40.21 -18.02
N ALA A 29 21.10 -38.91 -18.29
CA ALA A 29 21.15 -38.37 -19.65
C ALA A 29 22.33 -37.38 -19.72
N THR A 30 23.43 -37.86 -20.30
CA THR A 30 24.54 -37.02 -20.75
C THR A 30 24.06 -36.22 -21.96
N LEU A 31 24.04 -34.89 -21.84
CA LEU A 31 23.89 -33.96 -22.96
C LEU A 31 25.19 -33.14 -23.12
N PRO A 32 25.52 -32.71 -24.36
CA PRO A 32 26.81 -32.15 -24.71
C PRO A 32 27.03 -30.75 -24.13
N ASN A 33 28.28 -30.47 -23.76
CA ASN A 33 28.77 -29.14 -23.38
C ASN A 33 28.46 -28.10 -24.47
N ALA A 34 27.49 -27.23 -24.21
CA ALA A 34 27.34 -25.96 -24.92
C ALA A 34 28.11 -24.88 -24.13
N PRO A 35 28.95 -24.05 -24.78
CA PRO A 35 29.49 -22.86 -24.14
C PRO A 35 28.34 -21.84 -24.00
N PHE A 36 27.70 -21.81 -22.83
CA PHE A 36 26.83 -20.72 -22.44
C PHE A 36 27.68 -19.47 -22.15
N SER A 37 28.02 -18.74 -23.21
CA SER A 37 28.19 -17.31 -23.11
C SER A 37 26.80 -16.69 -23.07
N THR A 38 26.30 -16.42 -21.88
CA THR A 38 25.26 -15.42 -21.72
C THR A 38 25.57 -14.64 -20.46
N SER A 39 25.91 -13.38 -20.71
CA SER A 39 25.90 -12.30 -19.76
C SER A 39 24.51 -12.22 -19.12
N SER A 40 24.30 -13.02 -18.07
CA SER A 40 23.32 -12.72 -17.04
C SER A 40 24.09 -11.99 -15.95
N SER A 41 24.36 -10.71 -16.24
CA SER A 41 24.64 -9.74 -15.19
C SER A 41 23.43 -9.78 -14.28
N GLU A 42 23.62 -10.50 -13.19
CA GLU A 42 22.78 -10.57 -12.03
C GLU A 42 22.42 -9.13 -11.67
N LYS A 43 21.23 -8.71 -12.09
CA LYS A 43 20.53 -7.59 -11.47
C LYS A 43 20.30 -8.05 -10.04
N ILE A 44 21.32 -7.85 -9.20
CA ILE A 44 21.24 -8.04 -7.76
C ILE A 44 20.02 -7.26 -7.32
N ILE A 45 18.97 -8.02 -6.98
CA ILE A 45 17.74 -7.53 -6.39
C ILE A 45 18.14 -6.90 -5.07
N ARG A 46 18.46 -5.60 -5.08
CA ARG A 46 18.38 -4.78 -3.88
C ARG A 46 16.89 -4.61 -3.58
N SER A 47 16.24 -5.65 -3.05
CA SER A 47 15.11 -5.47 -2.15
C SER A 47 15.67 -4.90 -0.85
N GLY A 48 16.20 -3.69 -0.92
CA GLY A 48 16.50 -2.89 0.25
C GLY A 48 15.23 -2.14 0.59
N THR A 49 14.61 -2.48 1.71
CA THR A 49 13.62 -1.59 2.33
C THR A 49 14.30 -0.27 2.64
N GLY A 50 13.92 0.78 1.93
CA GLY A 50 14.32 2.17 2.19
C GLY A 50 13.35 2.85 3.15
N SER A 51 13.64 4.11 3.48
CA SER A 51 12.67 5.00 4.14
C SER A 51 11.96 5.82 3.06
N PHE A 52 10.64 5.71 3.00
CA PHE A 52 9.75 6.52 2.15
C PHE A 52 8.73 7.23 3.01
N LYS A 53 8.07 8.23 2.45
CA LYS A 53 7.07 9.05 3.14
C LYS A 53 5.69 8.68 2.66
N ILE A 54 4.77 8.52 3.60
CA ILE A 54 3.35 8.78 3.36
C ILE A 54 3.00 10.16 3.89
N TYR A 55 1.95 10.76 3.35
CA TYR A 55 1.47 12.04 3.81
C TYR A 55 0.09 11.89 4.44
N LEU A 56 -0.06 12.47 5.62
CA LEU A 56 -1.25 12.46 6.47
C LEU A 56 -1.61 13.90 6.86
N ILE A 57 -2.72 14.09 7.57
CA ILE A 57 -3.28 15.41 7.85
C ILE A 57 -3.21 15.70 9.35
N ALA A 58 -2.62 16.82 9.75
CA ALA A 58 -2.90 17.40 11.07
C ALA A 58 -4.12 18.32 10.94
N LEU A 59 -5.22 17.95 11.59
CA LEU A 59 -6.49 18.65 11.46
C LEU A 59 -6.45 20.01 12.16
N GLU A 60 -6.99 21.03 11.49
CA GLU A 60 -7.32 22.35 12.07
C GLU A 60 -6.17 23.07 12.80
N ASP A 61 -4.91 22.79 12.42
CA ASP A 61 -3.74 23.40 13.04
C ASP A 61 -3.25 24.67 12.30
N GLY A 62 -3.99 25.13 11.30
CA GLY A 62 -3.76 26.38 10.57
C GLY A 62 -2.51 26.37 9.68
N GLY A 63 -1.98 25.21 9.29
CA GLY A 63 -0.72 25.15 8.54
C GLY A 63 0.52 25.27 9.44
N THR A 64 0.37 25.12 10.76
CA THR A 64 1.47 25.31 11.72
C THR A 64 2.49 24.17 11.65
N SER A 65 2.03 22.93 11.47
CA SER A 65 2.89 21.75 11.53
C SER A 65 3.44 21.31 10.18
N GLY A 66 2.89 21.83 9.07
CA GLY A 66 3.30 21.49 7.71
C GLY A 66 2.66 22.41 6.67
N PRO A 67 2.87 22.16 5.37
CA PRO A 67 2.23 22.93 4.32
C PRO A 67 0.70 22.94 4.50
N PRO A 68 0.05 24.11 4.34
CA PRO A 68 -1.39 24.22 4.55
C PRO A 68 -2.14 23.39 3.49
N VAL A 69 -3.20 22.71 3.92
CA VAL A 69 -4.09 21.94 3.06
C VAL A 69 -5.54 22.10 3.52
N GLY A 70 -6.46 22.18 2.57
CA GLY A 70 -7.90 22.15 2.83
C GLY A 70 -8.38 23.21 3.82
N CYS A 71 -9.11 22.77 4.86
CA CYS A 71 -9.89 23.61 5.75
C CYS A 71 -9.08 24.10 6.96
N GLY A 72 -7.87 24.60 6.72
CA GLY A 72 -6.96 25.03 7.77
C GLY A 72 -6.19 23.88 8.42
N ASP A 73 -5.90 22.82 7.66
CA ASP A 73 -5.11 21.69 8.11
C ASP A 73 -3.64 21.82 7.66
N SER A 74 -2.77 20.95 8.17
CA SER A 74 -1.40 20.76 7.66
C SER A 74 -1.21 19.38 7.04
N LEU A 75 -0.42 19.33 5.97
CA LEU A 75 0.06 18.09 5.36
C LEU A 75 1.37 17.63 6.02
N ILE A 76 1.39 16.45 6.62
CA ILE A 76 2.50 15.94 7.43
C ILE A 76 3.11 14.70 6.80
N ALA A 77 4.43 14.73 6.60
CA ALA A 77 5.20 13.57 6.16
C ALA A 77 5.46 12.62 7.33
N VAL A 78 5.20 11.33 7.13
CA VAL A 78 5.58 10.25 8.04
C VAL A 78 6.46 9.26 7.30
N GLU A 79 7.65 9.00 7.85
CA GLU A 79 8.56 8.01 7.32
C GLU A 79 8.10 6.58 7.64
N ILE A 80 8.12 5.72 6.64
CA ILE A 80 7.75 4.32 6.69
C ILE A 80 8.79 3.45 5.97
N PRO A 81 8.94 2.19 6.38
CA PRO A 81 9.70 1.21 5.60
C PRO A 81 8.94 0.88 4.30
N ALA A 82 9.53 1.21 3.16
CA ALA A 82 8.99 0.84 1.84
C ALA A 82 10.12 0.59 0.84
N ALA A 83 9.84 -0.12 -0.26
CA ALA A 83 10.86 -0.38 -1.28
C ALA A 83 10.98 0.75 -2.30
N ASP A 84 9.87 1.44 -2.58
CA ASP A 84 9.70 2.45 -3.63
C ASP A 84 8.46 3.32 -3.37
N ARG A 85 8.17 4.26 -4.27
CA ARG A 85 6.99 5.13 -4.20
C ARG A 85 5.66 4.38 -4.29
N SER A 86 5.62 3.33 -5.11
CA SER A 86 4.42 2.51 -5.32
C SER A 86 4.03 1.76 -4.05
N SER A 87 5.01 1.15 -3.38
CA SER A 87 4.82 0.48 -2.09
C SER A 87 4.49 1.45 -0.96
N ALA A 88 5.03 2.67 -0.97
CA ALA A 88 4.60 3.72 -0.03
C ALA A 88 3.14 4.15 -0.25
N LEU A 89 2.73 4.34 -1.52
CA LEU A 89 1.34 4.61 -1.86
C LEU A 89 0.43 3.43 -1.46
N GLN A 90 0.86 2.19 -1.70
CA GLN A 90 0.12 1.01 -1.30
C GLN A 90 -0.06 0.95 0.22
N PHE A 91 0.97 1.30 1.00
CA PHE A 91 0.88 1.39 2.45
C PHE A 91 -0.18 2.41 2.89
N LEU A 92 -0.18 3.61 2.32
CA LEU A 92 -1.20 4.63 2.59
C LEU A 92 -2.61 4.11 2.26
N LEU A 93 -2.80 3.53 1.07
CA LEU A 93 -4.10 3.02 0.63
C LEU A 93 -4.58 1.79 1.41
N ALA A 94 -3.66 1.04 2.04
CA ALA A 94 -3.99 -0.11 2.87
C ALA A 94 -4.41 0.27 4.29
N ASN A 95 -4.04 1.47 4.76
CA ASN A 95 -4.45 1.96 6.06
C ASN A 95 -5.98 2.16 6.10
N ARG A 96 -6.62 1.57 7.12
CA ARG A 96 -8.08 1.65 7.35
C ARG A 96 -8.45 2.41 8.60
N ASP A 97 -7.46 2.79 9.40
CA ASP A 97 -7.66 3.57 10.59
C ASP A 97 -7.72 5.05 10.23
N THR A 98 -8.79 5.72 10.68
CA THR A 98 -9.00 7.15 10.42
C THR A 98 -7.89 8.02 11.03
N TYR A 99 -7.29 7.55 12.12
CA TYR A 99 -6.14 8.18 12.75
C TYR A 99 -4.96 7.23 12.73
N TYR A 100 -3.81 7.72 12.26
CA TYR A 100 -2.63 6.90 12.07
C TYR A 100 -1.90 6.63 13.39
N GLY A 101 -1.94 5.38 13.83
CA GLY A 101 -1.34 4.95 15.10
C GLY A 101 -1.84 5.79 16.27
N GLN A 102 -0.93 6.23 17.14
CA GLN A 102 -1.24 7.12 18.27
C GLN A 102 -0.88 8.59 18.00
N SER A 103 -0.59 8.95 16.75
CA SER A 103 -0.11 10.29 16.39
C SER A 103 -1.21 11.36 16.37
N GLY A 104 -2.47 10.95 16.22
CA GLY A 104 -3.59 11.86 15.96
C GLY A 104 -3.64 12.40 14.53
N LEU A 105 -2.71 12.01 13.65
CA LEU A 105 -2.74 12.39 12.24
C LEU A 105 -3.89 11.67 11.53
N TYR A 106 -4.71 12.44 10.82
CA TYR A 106 -5.88 11.99 10.10
C TYR A 106 -5.53 11.46 8.71
N ASP A 107 -6.19 10.38 8.31
CA ASP A 107 -6.12 9.82 6.97
C ASP A 107 -7.46 9.96 6.24
N ALA A 108 -7.52 10.85 5.24
CA ALA A 108 -8.72 11.07 4.44
C ALA A 108 -9.06 9.88 3.52
N LEU A 109 -8.11 8.97 3.30
CA LEU A 109 -8.28 7.79 2.46
C LEU A 109 -8.74 6.55 3.25
N ALA A 110 -8.78 6.59 4.59
CA ALA A 110 -9.04 5.42 5.43
C ALA A 110 -10.34 4.66 5.08
N LYS A 111 -11.40 5.40 4.70
CA LYS A 111 -12.69 4.84 4.30
C LYS A 111 -12.75 4.41 2.82
N SER A 112 -11.81 4.87 1.99
CA SER A 112 -11.78 4.62 0.55
C SER A 112 -11.14 3.27 0.25
N ILE A 113 -11.83 2.38 -0.47
CA ILE A 113 -11.26 1.08 -0.86
C ILE A 113 -10.60 1.25 -2.23
N LEU A 114 -9.32 1.58 -2.25
CA LEU A 114 -8.56 1.81 -3.48
C LEU A 114 -7.39 0.83 -3.59
N SER A 115 -7.01 0.51 -4.82
CA SER A 115 -5.85 -0.33 -5.14
C SER A 115 -5.13 0.19 -6.37
N ILE A 116 -3.81 0.12 -6.37
CA ILE A 116 -2.97 0.51 -7.51
C ILE A 116 -3.13 -0.55 -8.59
N SER A 117 -3.59 -0.15 -9.77
CA SER A 117 -3.59 -1.01 -10.97
C SER A 117 -2.38 -0.72 -11.87
N ARG A 118 -1.87 0.51 -11.85
CA ARG A 118 -0.67 0.92 -12.59
C ARG A 118 0.07 2.04 -11.86
N PHE A 119 1.39 1.97 -11.85
CA PHE A 119 2.27 3.02 -11.34
C PHE A 119 3.45 3.16 -12.30
N GLU A 120 3.56 4.31 -12.96
CA GLU A 120 4.63 4.58 -13.93
C GLU A 120 5.36 5.86 -13.59
N GLU A 121 6.68 5.74 -13.52
CA GLU A 121 7.60 6.87 -13.39
C GLU A 121 8.26 7.10 -14.75
N HIS A 122 8.07 8.29 -15.29
CA HIS A 122 8.79 8.79 -16.46
C HIS A 122 9.87 9.78 -16.00
N GLU A 123 10.76 10.19 -16.91
CA GLU A 123 11.86 11.11 -16.57
C GLU A 123 11.38 12.44 -15.97
N THR A 124 10.19 12.91 -16.37
CA THR A 124 9.66 14.24 -16.00
C THR A 124 8.22 14.22 -15.50
N SER A 125 7.60 13.05 -15.37
CA SER A 125 6.20 12.93 -14.93
C SER A 125 5.90 11.55 -14.32
N MET A 126 4.76 11.43 -13.66
CA MET A 126 4.28 10.16 -13.12
C MET A 126 2.82 9.94 -13.48
N THR A 127 2.45 8.69 -13.74
CA THR A 127 1.06 8.27 -13.99
C THR A 127 0.67 7.18 -13.02
N VAL A 128 -0.46 7.35 -12.33
CA VAL A 128 -1.00 6.38 -11.39
C VAL A 128 -2.45 6.07 -11.75
N GLU A 129 -2.72 4.80 -12.01
CA GLU A 129 -4.09 4.29 -12.15
C GLU A 129 -4.46 3.56 -10.86
N LEU A 130 -5.56 4.00 -10.27
CA LEU A 130 -6.19 3.37 -9.13
C LEU A 130 -7.53 2.77 -9.56
N THR A 131 -7.95 1.74 -8.85
CA THR A 131 -9.27 1.12 -8.98
C THR A 131 -9.93 1.02 -7.62
N GLY A 132 -11.26 0.99 -7.61
CA GLY A 132 -12.06 0.80 -6.40
C GLY A 132 -13.01 1.95 -6.10
N LYS A 133 -13.28 2.20 -4.82
CA LYS A 133 -14.27 3.17 -4.35
C LYS A 133 -13.61 4.27 -3.52
N LEU A 134 -13.59 5.49 -4.08
CA LEU A 134 -13.26 6.70 -3.34
C LEU A 134 -14.47 7.11 -2.47
N ILE A 135 -14.23 7.43 -1.20
CA ILE A 135 -15.24 7.91 -0.25
C ILE A 135 -14.77 9.26 0.31
N LEU A 136 -15.60 10.30 0.14
CA LEU A 136 -15.35 11.66 0.61
C LEU A 136 -16.39 12.02 1.68
N SER A 137 -15.94 12.43 2.87
CA SER A 137 -16.79 12.71 4.04
C SER A 137 -17.13 14.20 4.21
N GLY A 138 -16.77 15.06 3.26
CA GLY A 138 -17.09 16.49 3.27
C GLY A 138 -16.27 17.28 2.26
N VAL A 139 -16.51 18.59 2.17
CA VAL A 139 -15.79 19.48 1.23
C VAL A 139 -14.29 19.60 1.53
N CYS A 140 -13.91 19.43 2.80
CA CYS A 140 -12.51 19.46 3.22
C CYS A 140 -11.73 18.21 2.77
N ASP A 141 -12.41 17.10 2.47
CA ASP A 141 -11.72 15.87 2.07
C ASP A 141 -11.17 15.96 0.64
N ASN A 142 -11.75 16.79 -0.24
CA ASN A 142 -11.27 16.94 -1.61
C ASN A 142 -9.79 17.37 -1.65
N PRO A 143 -9.40 18.51 -1.04
CA PRO A 143 -7.99 18.90 -0.97
C PRO A 143 -7.13 17.94 -0.14
N ARG A 144 -7.66 17.33 0.93
CA ARG A 144 -6.91 16.36 1.76
C ARG A 144 -6.52 15.12 0.96
N VAL A 145 -7.50 14.49 0.28
CA VAL A 145 -7.28 13.31 -0.57
C VAL A 145 -6.29 13.62 -1.68
N LYS A 146 -6.47 14.75 -2.38
CA LYS A 146 -5.59 15.16 -3.47
C LYS A 146 -4.15 15.27 -3.00
N GLU A 147 -3.90 16.01 -1.93
CA GLU A 147 -2.54 16.28 -1.47
C GLU A 147 -1.90 15.08 -0.77
N GLN A 148 -2.65 14.24 -0.06
CA GLN A 148 -2.12 12.98 0.48
C GLN A 148 -1.63 12.06 -0.65
N LEU A 149 -2.41 11.89 -1.71
CA LEU A 149 -2.00 11.07 -2.86
C LEU A 149 -0.80 11.69 -3.59
N LEU A 150 -0.89 12.96 -3.97
CA LEU A 150 0.14 13.65 -4.74
C LEU A 150 1.48 13.71 -4.00
N ALA A 151 1.48 14.12 -2.73
CA ALA A 151 2.73 14.23 -1.97
C ALA A 151 3.34 12.86 -1.67
N THR A 152 2.52 11.83 -1.44
CA THR A 152 3.02 10.45 -1.28
C THR A 152 3.62 9.93 -2.59
N ILE A 153 2.99 10.17 -3.73
CA ILE A 153 3.57 9.79 -5.04
C ILE A 153 4.86 10.57 -5.29
N ARG A 154 4.87 11.89 -5.06
CA ARG A 154 6.05 12.74 -5.28
C ARG A 154 7.17 12.53 -4.27
N GLN A 155 6.87 11.96 -3.09
CA GLN A 155 7.74 11.94 -1.91
C GLN A 155 8.14 13.33 -1.42
N SER A 156 7.33 14.34 -1.73
CA SER A 156 7.54 15.74 -1.38
C SER A 156 6.24 16.52 -1.48
N ALA A 157 6.00 17.40 -0.52
CA ALA A 157 4.92 18.38 -0.57
C ALA A 157 5.26 19.64 -1.42
N LYS A 158 6.52 19.77 -1.87
CA LYS A 158 7.02 20.96 -2.60
C LYS A 158 7.45 20.66 -4.03
N SER A 159 7.33 19.41 -4.49
CA SER A 159 7.78 19.03 -5.82
C SER A 159 6.71 19.38 -6.85
N ASP A 160 7.15 20.02 -7.94
CA ASP A 160 6.29 20.38 -9.07
C ASP A 160 6.27 19.31 -10.17
N ILE A 161 6.78 18.09 -9.91
CA ILE A 161 6.71 17.00 -10.88
C ILE A 161 5.23 16.72 -11.19
N PRO A 162 4.80 16.78 -12.46
CA PRO A 162 3.44 16.46 -12.86
C PRO A 162 3.09 15.02 -12.49
N VAL A 163 1.94 14.83 -11.85
CA VAL A 163 1.39 13.51 -11.55
C VAL A 163 -0.04 13.46 -12.08
N THR A 164 -0.30 12.50 -12.97
CA THR A 164 -1.66 12.18 -13.41
C THR A 164 -2.18 11.02 -12.58
N ILE A 165 -3.28 11.24 -11.85
CA ILE A 165 -3.95 10.21 -11.07
C ILE A 165 -5.33 9.98 -11.67
N ARG A 166 -5.67 8.71 -11.88
CA ARG A 166 -7.00 8.29 -12.31
C ARG A 166 -7.56 7.25 -11.36
N ILE A 167 -8.86 7.29 -11.09
CA ILE A 167 -9.57 6.26 -10.32
C ILE A 167 -10.67 5.70 -11.21
N ASN A 168 -10.65 4.38 -11.45
CA ASN A 168 -11.55 3.70 -12.38
C ASN A 168 -11.56 4.35 -13.78
N GLY A 169 -10.42 4.90 -14.19
CA GLY A 169 -10.28 5.58 -15.47
C GLY A 169 -10.90 6.97 -15.55
N ILE A 170 -11.17 7.64 -14.43
CA ILE A 170 -11.59 9.05 -14.37
C ILE A 170 -10.48 9.86 -13.69
N LEU A 171 -10.15 11.07 -14.16
CA LEU A 171 -9.13 11.91 -13.53
C LEU A 171 -9.52 12.24 -12.10
N LEU A 172 -8.54 12.25 -11.20
CA LEU A 172 -8.76 12.59 -9.79
C LEU A 172 -9.39 13.98 -9.65
N ASP A 173 -8.90 14.98 -10.38
CA ASP A 173 -9.43 16.34 -10.30
C ASP A 173 -10.90 16.45 -10.73
N ASP A 174 -11.33 15.62 -11.70
CA ASP A 174 -12.73 15.55 -12.10
C ASP A 174 -13.58 15.00 -10.96
N LEU A 175 -13.18 13.87 -10.36
CA LEU A 175 -13.88 13.23 -9.23
C LEU A 175 -13.99 14.13 -8.00
N LEU A 176 -12.99 14.98 -7.78
CA LEU A 176 -12.94 15.90 -6.65
C LEU A 176 -13.69 17.23 -6.92
N SER A 177 -14.20 17.42 -8.13
CA SER A 177 -14.96 18.61 -8.52
C SER A 177 -16.48 18.40 -8.57
N GLU A 178 -16.96 17.16 -8.35
CA GLU A 178 -18.38 16.79 -8.49
C GLU A 178 -19.30 17.22 -7.31
N LYS A 179 -18.99 18.31 -6.59
CA LYS A 179 -19.78 18.76 -5.43
C LYS A 179 -19.98 20.27 -5.36
#